data_AF-A0A8C4QGI4-F1
#
_entry.id   AF-A0A8C4QGI4-F1
#
_cell.length_a   1.000
_cell.length_b   1.000
_cell.length_c   1.000
_cell.angle_alpha   90.00
_cell.angle_beta   90.00
_cell.angle_gamma   90.00
#
_symmetry.space_group_name_H-M   'P 1'
#
loop_
_entity.id
_entity.type
_entity.pdbx_description
1 polymer ?
#
loop_
_entity_poly.entity_id
_entity_poly.type
_entity_poly.pdbx_seq_one_letter_code
_entity_poly.pdbx_strand_id
1 'polypeptide(L)'
;MTSSDSPLGSNGHEFMFLLKGHEDLRQDERVMQLFGLVNTLLAGDPACMRKNLSIQRYAVIPLSTNSGLIGWVPHCDTLHALIRDYRDKKKILLNIEHRIMLRMAPDYDHLTLLQKVEVFEHAVCNTAGDDLARLLWLKSPSSEVRSCISFFLTN
;
A
#
# COMPACT_ATOMS: atom_id res chain seq x y z
N MET A 1 1.65 -13.70 23.14
CA MET A 1 0.25 -13.86 23.59
C MET A 1 -0.61 -13.02 22.67
N THR A 2 -1.16 -13.61 21.61
CA THR A 2 -2.09 -12.94 20.68
C THR A 2 -3.44 -13.63 20.83
N SER A 3 -4.24 -13.19 21.79
CA SER A 3 -5.65 -13.56 21.88
C SER A 3 -6.39 -12.80 20.79
N SER A 4 -6.64 -13.47 19.67
CA SER A 4 -7.34 -12.97 18.49
C SER A 4 -8.85 -13.17 18.63
N ASP A 5 -9.45 -12.61 19.68
CA ASP A 5 -10.91 -12.59 19.80
C ASP A 5 -11.40 -11.21 19.34
N SER A 6 -11.91 -11.16 18.10
CA SER A 6 -12.60 -9.98 17.56
C SER A 6 -13.82 -9.70 18.44
N PRO A 7 -13.99 -8.50 19.04
CA PRO A 7 -15.23 -8.18 19.75
C PRO A 7 -16.42 -8.26 18.78
N LEU A 8 -17.41 -9.07 19.14
CA LEU A 8 -18.68 -9.18 18.43
C LEU A 8 -19.55 -7.98 18.80
N GLY A 9 -19.94 -7.18 17.81
CA GLY A 9 -20.88 -6.09 18.01
C GLY A 9 -22.27 -6.61 18.37
N SER A 10 -23.11 -5.75 18.97
CA SER A 10 -24.52 -6.06 19.22
C SER A 10 -25.34 -6.33 17.95
N ASN A 11 -24.81 -5.94 16.78
CA ASN A 11 -25.33 -6.24 15.46
C ASN A 11 -24.87 -7.60 14.89
N GLY A 12 -24.11 -8.39 15.67
CA GLY A 12 -23.60 -9.70 15.24
C GLY A 12 -22.40 -9.63 14.28
N HIS A 13 -21.86 -8.45 14.00
CA HIS A 13 -20.67 -8.29 13.17
C HIS A 13 -19.40 -8.26 14.02
N GLU A 14 -18.37 -8.96 13.58
CA GLU A 14 -17.05 -8.87 14.19
C GLU A 14 -16.35 -7.57 13.79
N PHE A 15 -15.78 -6.88 14.77
CA PHE A 15 -14.97 -5.70 14.54
C PHE A 15 -13.53 -5.98 14.92
N MET A 16 -12.64 -5.98 13.93
CA MET A 16 -11.22 -6.18 14.18
C MET A 16 -10.50 -4.85 14.34
N PHE A 17 -9.72 -4.74 15.40
CA PHE A 17 -8.91 -3.56 15.71
C PHE A 17 -7.46 -3.95 15.94
N LEU A 18 -6.55 -3.10 15.48
CA LEU A 18 -5.13 -3.13 15.83
C LEU A 18 -4.90 -2.17 17.00
N LEU A 19 -4.48 -2.72 18.14
CA LEU A 19 -4.02 -1.91 19.28
C LEU A 19 -2.59 -1.46 19.02
N LYS A 20 -2.39 -0.14 18.93
CA LYS A 20 -1.06 0.46 18.80
C LYS A 20 -0.67 1.15 20.10
N GLY A 21 0.48 0.75 20.62
CA GLY A 21 1.08 1.34 21.82
C GLY A 21 2.32 2.16 21.49
N HIS A 22 2.65 3.10 22.37
CA HIS A 22 3.76 4.03 22.25
C HIS A 22 3.69 4.95 21.02
N GLU A 23 2.47 5.26 20.55
CA GLU A 23 2.22 6.12 19.40
C GLU A 23 1.00 7.00 19.66
N ASP A 24 1.12 8.29 19.30
CA ASP A 24 0.05 9.27 19.46
C ASP A 24 -0.82 9.31 18.19
N LEU A 25 -1.94 8.59 18.20
CA LEU A 25 -2.83 8.47 17.05
C LEU A 25 -3.72 9.69 16.78
N ARG A 26 -3.56 10.79 17.54
CA ARG A 26 -4.34 12.02 17.31
C ARG A 26 -4.06 12.62 15.93
N GLN A 27 -2.85 12.48 15.41
CA GLN A 27 -2.52 12.94 14.06
C GLN A 27 -3.28 12.14 13.01
N ASP A 28 -3.26 10.80 13.10
CA ASP A 28 -3.98 9.91 12.22
C ASP A 28 -5.50 10.16 12.24
N GLU A 29 -6.07 10.40 13.42
CA GLU A 29 -7.48 10.76 13.58
C GLU A 29 -7.82 12.04 12.78
N ARG A 30 -7.00 13.09 12.88
CA ARG A 30 -7.20 14.33 12.12
C ARG A 30 -7.05 14.13 10.63
N VAL A 31 -6.10 13.30 10.19
CA VAL A 31 -5.94 12.96 8.77
C VAL A 31 -7.17 12.21 8.26
N MET A 32 -7.73 11.27 9.02
CA MET A 32 -8.97 10.56 8.65
C MET A 32 -10.19 11.49 8.59
N GLN A 33 -10.26 12.51 9.43
CA GLN A 33 -11.27 13.56 9.37
C GLN A 33 -11.12 14.41 8.10
N LEU A 34 -9.89 14.83 7.79
CA LEU A 34 -9.59 15.58 6.57
C LEU A 34 -9.96 14.79 5.31
N PHE A 35 -9.63 13.50 5.24
CA PHE A 35 -10.06 12.65 4.13
C PHE A 35 -11.58 12.51 4.05
N GLY A 36 -12.28 12.58 5.19
CA GLY A 36 -13.74 12.66 5.21
C GLY A 36 -14.24 13.90 4.47
N LEU A 37 -13.67 15.06 4.76
CA LEU A 37 -13.98 16.31 4.06
C LEU A 37 -13.64 16.23 2.57
N VAL A 38 -12.46 15.70 2.22
CA VAL A 38 -12.04 15.53 0.81
C VAL A 38 -13.05 14.66 0.06
N ASN A 39 -13.51 13.55 0.63
CA ASN A 39 -14.52 12.70 0.01
C ASN A 39 -15.86 13.43 -0.20
N THR A 40 -16.25 14.31 0.73
CA THR A 40 -17.43 15.17 0.55
C THR A 40 -17.26 16.13 -0.62
N LEU A 41 -16.08 16.73 -0.76
CA LEU A 41 -15.77 17.64 -1.88
C LEU A 41 -15.75 16.89 -3.22
N LEU A 42 -15.14 15.70 -3.26
CA LEU A 42 -15.10 14.84 -4.46
C LEU A 42 -16.50 14.38 -4.89
N ALA A 43 -17.40 14.12 -3.94
CA ALA A 43 -18.79 13.78 -4.23
C ALA A 43 -19.61 14.98 -4.74
N GLY A 44 -19.22 16.21 -4.37
CA GLY A 44 -19.86 17.43 -4.81
C GLY A 44 -19.51 17.85 -6.25
N ASP A 45 -18.38 17.41 -6.78
CA ASP A 45 -17.99 17.64 -8.18
C ASP A 45 -18.53 16.54 -9.11
N PRO A 46 -19.41 16.87 -10.09
CA PRO A 46 -19.94 15.91 -11.05
C PRO A 46 -18.86 15.16 -11.86
N ALA A 47 -17.70 15.78 -12.12
CA ALA A 47 -16.62 15.13 -12.86
C ALA A 47 -15.96 14.01 -12.04
N CYS A 48 -15.72 14.25 -10.76
CA CYS A 48 -15.17 13.28 -9.81
C CYS A 48 -16.20 12.21 -9.41
N MET A 49 -17.46 12.61 -9.19
CA MET A 49 -18.55 11.70 -8.82
C MET A 49 -18.78 10.64 -9.91
N ARG A 50 -18.77 11.02 -11.20
CA ARG A 50 -18.88 10.07 -12.32
C ARG A 50 -17.77 9.02 -12.35
N LYS A 51 -16.59 9.34 -11.80
CA LYS A 51 -15.44 8.44 -11.71
C LYS A 51 -15.40 7.65 -10.39
N ASN A 52 -16.39 7.85 -9.50
CA ASN A 52 -16.46 7.23 -8.18
C ASN A 52 -15.16 7.39 -7.35
N LEU A 53 -14.52 8.56 -7.45
CA LEU A 53 -13.28 8.81 -6.72
C LEU A 53 -13.58 9.00 -5.23
N SER A 54 -12.95 8.17 -4.40
CA SER A 54 -13.00 8.31 -2.95
C SER A 54 -11.72 7.76 -2.33
N ILE A 55 -11.30 8.38 -1.23
CA ILE A 55 -10.18 7.93 -0.42
C ILE A 55 -10.73 6.91 0.59
N GLN A 56 -10.18 5.71 0.59
CA GLN A 56 -10.51 4.69 1.59
C GLN A 56 -10.04 5.14 2.97
N ARG A 57 -10.96 5.24 3.92
CA ARG A 57 -10.68 5.64 5.31
C ARG A 57 -10.82 4.43 6.23
N TYR A 58 -10.14 4.50 7.37
CA TYR A 58 -10.27 3.53 8.45
C TYR A 58 -10.54 4.24 9.78
N ALA A 59 -11.08 3.50 10.74
CA ALA A 59 -11.37 4.05 12.05
C ALA A 59 -10.06 4.25 12.84
N VAL A 60 -9.92 5.38 13.52
CA VAL A 60 -8.83 5.64 14.46
C VAL A 60 -9.44 6.14 15.75
N ILE A 61 -9.13 5.50 16.86
CA ILE A 61 -9.69 5.80 18.19
C ILE A 61 -8.51 6.00 19.15
N PRO A 62 -8.05 7.24 19.37
CA PRO A 62 -7.05 7.52 20.40
C PRO A 62 -7.60 7.15 21.78
N LEU A 63 -6.84 6.35 22.54
CA LEU A 63 -7.21 5.96 23.91
C LEU A 63 -6.43 6.77 24.96
N SER A 64 -5.18 7.13 24.65
CA SER A 64 -4.33 8.00 25.46
C SER A 64 -3.36 8.78 24.55
N THR A 65 -2.47 9.57 25.13
CA THR A 65 -1.42 10.26 24.35
C THR A 65 -0.41 9.30 23.71
N ASN A 66 -0.34 8.05 24.18
CA ASN A 66 0.66 7.08 23.75
C ASN A 66 0.02 5.76 23.31
N SER A 67 -1.29 5.71 23.12
CA SER A 67 -1.97 4.48 22.71
C SER A 67 -3.28 4.76 22.01
N GLY A 68 -3.65 3.89 21.08
CA GLY A 68 -4.98 3.91 20.51
C GLY A 68 -5.29 2.68 19.66
N LEU A 69 -6.50 2.65 19.13
CA LEU A 69 -7.00 1.58 18.27
C LEU A 69 -7.09 2.07 16.82
N ILE A 70 -6.71 1.20 15.90
CA ILE A 70 -6.89 1.40 14.47
C ILE A 70 -7.81 0.29 13.96
N GLY A 71 -8.92 0.65 13.31
CA GLY A 71 -9.82 -0.31 12.69
C GLY A 71 -9.12 -1.04 11.56
N TRP A 72 -9.21 -2.37 11.55
CA TRP A 72 -8.61 -3.18 10.50
C TRP A 72 -9.35 -3.00 9.18
N VAL A 73 -8.60 -2.86 8.09
CA VAL A 73 -9.17 -2.80 6.74
C VAL A 73 -9.17 -4.21 6.14
N PRO A 74 -10.34 -4.85 5.95
CA PRO A 74 -10.39 -6.19 5.39
C PRO A 74 -9.97 -6.20 3.91
N HIS A 75 -9.55 -7.38 3.45
CA HIS A 75 -9.19 -7.64 2.03
C HIS A 75 -8.11 -6.70 1.47
N CYS A 76 -7.22 -6.19 2.32
CA CYS A 76 -6.12 -5.31 1.93
C CYS A 76 -4.77 -5.97 2.23
N ASP A 77 -3.85 -5.86 1.27
CA ASP A 77 -2.46 -6.28 1.41
C ASP A 77 -1.56 -5.05 1.20
N THR A 78 -0.40 -5.01 1.87
CA THR A 78 0.59 -3.97 1.57
C THR A 78 1.26 -4.24 0.23
N LEU A 79 1.67 -3.19 -0.48
CA LEU A 79 2.40 -3.32 -1.75
C LEU A 79 3.64 -4.23 -1.60
N HIS A 80 4.37 -4.08 -0.49
CA HIS A 80 5.53 -4.93 -0.19
C HIS A 80 5.15 -6.41 -0.08
N ALA A 81 4.07 -6.74 0.64
CA ALA A 81 3.61 -8.12 0.76
C ALA A 81 3.21 -8.70 -0.60
N LEU A 82 2.48 -7.92 -1.42
CA LEU A 82 2.09 -8.33 -2.77
C LEU A 82 3.30 -8.65 -3.64
N ILE A 83 4.29 -7.76 -3.69
CA ILE A 83 5.51 -7.94 -4.50
C ILE A 83 6.32 -9.13 -3.98
N ARG A 84 6.50 -9.25 -2.66
CA ARG A 84 7.22 -10.37 -2.05
C ARG A 84 6.60 -11.71 -2.42
N ASP A 85 5.30 -11.85 -2.22
CA ASP A 85 4.59 -13.10 -2.49
C ASP A 85 4.61 -13.45 -3.99
N TYR A 86 4.58 -12.44 -4.87
CA TYR A 86 4.73 -12.65 -6.32
C TYR A 86 6.14 -13.14 -6.68
N ARG A 87 7.18 -12.46 -6.17
CA ARG A 87 8.58 -12.80 -6.44
C ARG A 87 8.94 -14.17 -5.89
N ASP A 88 8.46 -14.53 -4.70
CA ASP A 88 8.68 -15.85 -4.10
C ASP A 88 8.05 -16.98 -4.93
N LYS A 89 6.86 -16.75 -5.51
CA LYS A 89 6.20 -17.68 -6.43
C LYS A 89 6.97 -17.84 -7.75
N LYS A 90 7.52 -16.74 -8.28
CA LYS A 90 8.31 -16.73 -9.52
C LYS A 90 9.79 -17.06 -9.33
N LYS A 91 10.23 -17.30 -8.09
CA LYS A 91 11.64 -17.54 -7.71
C LYS A 91 12.57 -16.39 -8.10
N ILE A 92 12.05 -15.17 -8.04
CA ILE A 92 12.82 -13.93 -8.22
C ILE A 92 13.30 -13.48 -6.85
N LEU A 93 14.53 -12.98 -6.76
CA LEU A 93 15.07 -12.45 -5.51
C LEU A 93 14.39 -11.12 -5.16
N LEU A 94 13.92 -10.96 -3.92
CA LEU A 94 13.21 -9.76 -3.48
C LEU A 94 14.04 -8.47 -3.62
N ASN A 95 15.35 -8.56 -3.40
CA ASN A 95 16.28 -7.44 -3.42
C ASN A 95 17.17 -7.41 -4.69
N ILE A 96 16.69 -7.94 -5.82
CA ILE A 96 17.48 -8.07 -7.04
C ILE A 96 18.03 -6.73 -7.53
N GLU A 97 17.22 -5.67 -7.51
CA GLU A 97 17.61 -4.31 -7.92
C GLU A 97 18.77 -3.83 -7.06
N HIS A 98 18.62 -3.91 -5.74
CA HIS A 98 19.64 -3.49 -4.79
C HIS A 98 20.93 -4.30 -4.94
N ARG A 99 20.84 -5.60 -5.25
CA ARG A 99 22.03 -6.43 -5.53
C ARG A 99 22.74 -6.04 -6.81
N ILE A 100 22.01 -5.62 -7.84
CA ILE A 100 22.60 -5.11 -9.08
C ILE A 100 23.32 -3.79 -8.80
N MET A 101 22.70 -2.89 -8.02
CA MET A 101 23.32 -1.63 -7.59
C MET A 101 24.64 -1.87 -6.85
N LEU A 102 24.64 -2.73 -5.82
CA LEU A 102 25.84 -3.03 -5.04
C LEU A 102 26.92 -3.78 -5.82
N ARG A 103 26.54 -4.53 -6.87
CA ARG A 103 27.51 -5.18 -7.76
C ARG A 103 28.24 -4.16 -8.64
N MET A 104 27.54 -3.11 -9.08
CA MET A 104 28.13 -2.02 -9.84
C MET A 104 28.96 -1.10 -8.95
N ALA A 105 28.44 -0.74 -7.78
CA ALA A 105 29.13 0.11 -6.81
C ALA A 105 28.93 -0.43 -5.37
N PRO A 106 29.95 -1.09 -4.79
CA PRO A 106 29.86 -1.65 -3.43
C PRO A 106 29.57 -0.59 -2.36
N ASP A 107 30.12 0.61 -2.51
CA ASP A 107 29.95 1.73 -1.56
C ASP A 107 28.88 2.73 -2.03
N TYR A 108 27.68 2.24 -2.37
CA TYR A 108 26.59 3.07 -2.89
C TYR A 108 26.26 4.29 -2.01
N ASP A 109 26.29 4.13 -0.68
CA ASP A 109 25.88 5.18 0.26
C ASP A 109 26.77 6.43 0.19
N HIS A 110 28.06 6.25 -0.12
CA HIS A 110 29.06 7.30 -0.15
C HIS A 110 29.23 7.97 -1.53
N LEU A 111 28.45 7.54 -2.53
CA LEU A 111 28.50 8.12 -3.88
C LEU A 111 27.89 9.53 -3.93
N THR A 112 28.40 10.35 -4.85
CA THR A 112 27.78 11.63 -5.21
C THR A 112 26.43 11.43 -5.88
N LEU A 113 25.58 12.47 -5.91
CA LEU A 113 24.24 12.37 -6.49
C LEU A 113 24.27 11.86 -7.94
N LEU A 114 25.18 12.38 -8.78
CA LEU A 114 25.25 12.00 -10.19
C LEU A 114 25.64 10.51 -10.36
N GLN A 115 26.58 10.03 -9.55
CA GLN A 115 26.96 8.62 -9.52
C GLN A 115 25.82 7.72 -9.02
N LYS A 116 25.03 8.18 -8.03
CA LYS A 116 23.84 7.45 -7.57
C LYS A 116 22.78 7.30 -8.65
N VAL A 117 22.59 8.34 -9.48
CA VAL A 117 21.67 8.30 -10.62
C VAL A 117 22.15 7.25 -11.64
N GLU A 118 23.43 7.25 -11.99
CA GLU A 118 23.99 6.28 -12.94
C GLU A 118 23.80 4.83 -12.46
N VAL A 119 24.11 4.56 -11.18
CA VAL A 119 23.92 3.22 -10.60
C VAL A 119 22.43 2.82 -10.53
N PHE A 120 21.55 3.78 -10.24
CA PHE A 120 20.11 3.54 -10.19
C PHE A 120 19.54 3.25 -11.58
N GLU A 121 19.87 4.07 -12.59
CA GLU A 121 19.45 3.85 -13.98
C GLU A 121 19.96 2.51 -14.52
N HIS A 122 21.19 2.14 -14.17
CA HIS A 122 21.72 0.82 -14.50
C HIS A 122 20.86 -0.30 -13.91
N ALA A 123 20.49 -0.23 -12.63
CA ALA A 123 19.65 -1.24 -12.00
C ALA A 123 18.24 -1.31 -12.60
N VAL A 124 17.64 -0.16 -12.92
CA VAL A 124 16.33 -0.08 -13.57
C VAL A 124 16.38 -0.67 -14.98
N CYS A 125 17.39 -0.34 -15.79
CA CYS A 125 17.52 -0.90 -17.14
C CYS A 125 17.76 -2.43 -17.14
N ASN A 126 18.33 -2.98 -16.06
CA ASN A 126 18.64 -4.40 -15.93
C ASN A 126 17.55 -5.21 -15.20
N THR A 127 16.42 -4.59 -14.82
CA THR A 127 15.30 -5.26 -14.16
C THR A 127 13.97 -4.94 -14.84
N ALA A 128 13.05 -5.91 -14.85
CA ALA A 128 11.70 -5.68 -15.38
C ALA A 128 10.81 -5.14 -14.25
N GLY A 129 10.31 -3.91 -14.39
CA GLY A 129 9.43 -3.24 -13.42
C GLY A 129 7.95 -3.62 -13.52
N ASP A 130 7.62 -4.80 -14.05
CA ASP A 130 6.24 -5.18 -14.41
C ASP A 130 5.56 -6.12 -13.38
N ASP A 131 6.20 -6.36 -12.24
CA ASP A 131 5.70 -7.26 -11.19
C ASP A 131 4.29 -6.92 -10.71
N LEU A 132 4.04 -5.65 -10.38
CA LEU A 132 2.74 -5.21 -9.89
C LEU A 132 1.67 -5.33 -10.98
N ALA A 133 2.00 -4.96 -12.21
CA ALA A 133 1.10 -5.08 -13.36
C ALA A 133 0.68 -6.53 -13.58
N ARG A 134 1.65 -7.45 -13.60
CA ARG A 134 1.41 -8.89 -13.74
C ARG A 134 0.63 -9.45 -12.56
N LEU A 135 0.93 -9.01 -11.34
CA LEU A 135 0.20 -9.45 -10.14
C LEU A 135 -1.27 -9.00 -10.19
N LEU A 136 -1.54 -7.75 -10.53
CA LEU A 136 -2.90 -7.24 -10.64
C LEU A 136 -3.68 -8.01 -11.72
N TRP A 137 -3.05 -8.29 -12.85
CA TRP A 137 -3.63 -9.14 -13.89
C TRP A 137 -3.97 -10.55 -13.39
N LEU A 138 -3.05 -11.19 -12.66
CA LEU A 138 -3.22 -12.55 -12.13
C LEU A 138 -4.27 -12.65 -11.02
N LYS A 139 -4.39 -11.64 -10.15
CA LYS A 139 -5.41 -11.60 -9.08
C LYS A 139 -6.80 -11.26 -9.61
N SER A 140 -6.94 -10.81 -10.86
CA SER A 140 -8.22 -10.38 -11.42
C SER A 140 -9.13 -11.55 -11.83
N PRO A 141 -10.37 -11.63 -11.30
CA PRO A 141 -11.28 -12.75 -11.52
C PRO A 141 -11.85 -12.79 -12.95
N SER A 142 -12.17 -11.64 -13.54
CA SER A 142 -12.77 -11.54 -14.88
C SER A 142 -11.92 -10.75 -15.87
N SER A 143 -12.17 -10.97 -17.17
CA SER A 143 -11.44 -10.32 -18.27
C SER A 143 -11.74 -8.83 -18.37
N GLU A 144 -12.91 -8.36 -17.96
CA GLU A 144 -13.25 -6.93 -17.95
C GLU A 144 -12.41 -6.15 -16.92
N VAL A 145 -12.17 -6.74 -15.74
CA VAL A 145 -11.32 -6.16 -14.69
C VAL A 145 -9.86 -6.12 -15.16
N ARG A 146 -9.41 -7.18 -15.86
CA ARG A 146 -8.09 -7.23 -16.49
C ARG A 146 -7.91 -6.17 -17.57
N SER A 147 -8.90 -5.99 -18.43
CA SER A 147 -8.89 -4.94 -19.46
C SER A 147 -8.86 -3.54 -18.85
N CYS A 148 -9.58 -3.32 -17.75
CA CYS A 148 -9.55 -2.06 -17.03
C CYS A 148 -8.16 -1.77 -16.43
N ILE A 149 -7.54 -2.77 -15.79
CA ILE A 149 -6.17 -2.66 -15.24
C ILE A 149 -5.15 -2.40 -16.35
N SER A 150 -5.25 -3.11 -17.47
CA SER A 150 -4.36 -2.89 -18.62
C SER A 150 -4.49 -1.49 -19.19
N PHE A 151 -5.71 -0.95 -19.26
CA PHE A 151 -5.95 0.42 -19.73
C PHE A 151 -5.30 1.48 -18.83
N PHE A 152 -5.31 1.27 -17.51
CA PHE A 152 -4.68 2.16 -16.52
C PHE A 152 -3.16 2.09 -16.47
N LEU A 153 -2.55 0.99 -16.90
CA LEU A 153 -1.09 0.80 -16.86
C LEU A 153 -0.39 1.13 -18.18
N THR A 154 -1.14 1.30 -19.27
CA THR A 154 -0.59 1.54 -20.63
C THR A 154 -0.78 2.99 -21.11
N ASN A 155 -1.55 3.81 -20.38
CA ASN A 155 -1.61 5.28 -20.54
C ASN A 155 -0.87 5.96 -19.40
#